data_AF-A0A7Y0AUH4-F1
#
_entry.id   AF-A0A7Y0AUH4-F1
#
_cell.length_a   1.000
_cell.length_b   1.000
_cell.length_c   1.000
_cell.angle_alpha   90.00
_cell.angle_beta   90.00
_cell.angle_gamma   90.00
#
_symmetry.space_group_name_H-M   'P 1'
#
loop_
_entity.id
_entity.type
_entity.pdbx_description
1 polymer ?
#
loop_
_entity_poly.entity_id
_entity_poly.type
_entity_poly.pdbx_seq_one_letter_code
_entity_poly.pdbx_strand_id
1 'polypeptide(L)'
;MKEIEVEGVGIMRHLNDWQSARLASLRGPNRSIAPMAFGLGMTLRQFRQLTPDQQKAAWDAHNRLTAPPAPERREEPASWLPRPRERVSEERQIMIGRKLLQVKAQLPHGHFGPWIDKESGITRKQAARFMKAAKQPRQSG
;
A
#
# COMPACT_ATOMS: atom_id res chain seq x y z
N MET A 1 -8.33 -20.63 3.07
CA MET A 1 -9.49 -19.98 2.42
C MET A 1 -10.04 -18.98 3.44
N LYS A 2 -10.22 -17.70 3.08
CA LYS A 2 -10.69 -16.67 4.02
C LYS A 2 -12.23 -16.71 4.04
N GLU A 3 -12.82 -16.85 5.21
CA GLU A 3 -14.27 -16.84 5.43
C GLU A 3 -14.58 -15.77 6.47
N ILE A 4 -15.70 -15.04 6.30
CA ILE A 4 -16.11 -14.00 7.24
C ILE A 4 -17.55 -14.27 7.66
N GLU A 5 -17.78 -14.45 8.95
CA GLU A 5 -19.12 -14.57 9.50
C GLU A 5 -19.84 -13.21 9.46
N VAL A 6 -21.07 -13.21 8.97
CA VAL A 6 -21.98 -12.08 8.95
C VAL A 6 -23.14 -12.41 9.87
N GLU A 7 -23.20 -11.70 10.99
CA GLU A 7 -24.19 -11.93 12.05
C GLU A 7 -25.62 -11.89 11.50
N GLY A 8 -26.39 -12.95 11.77
CA GLY A 8 -27.77 -13.08 11.33
C GLY A 8 -27.97 -13.29 9.83
N VAL A 9 -26.91 -13.50 9.04
CA VAL A 9 -26.99 -13.71 7.58
C VAL A 9 -26.26 -14.98 7.13
N GLY A 10 -25.09 -15.28 7.69
CA GLY A 10 -24.32 -16.50 7.37
C GLY A 10 -22.84 -16.22 7.07
N ILE A 11 -22.17 -17.18 6.44
CA ILE A 11 -20.72 -17.11 6.18
C ILE A 11 -20.47 -16.57 4.77
N MET A 12 -19.80 -15.43 4.66
CA MET A 12 -19.33 -14.84 3.41
C MET A 12 -18.07 -15.55 2.92
N ARG A 13 -18.11 -16.02 1.67
CA ARG A 13 -17.02 -16.74 1.00
C ARG A 13 -16.63 -16.09 -0.32
N HIS A 14 -15.43 -16.42 -0.80
CA HIS A 14 -15.02 -16.06 -2.15
C HIS A 14 -15.89 -16.78 -3.16
N LEU A 15 -16.22 -16.08 -4.24
CA LEU A 15 -16.89 -16.69 -5.38
C LEU A 15 -15.95 -17.68 -6.04
N ASN A 16 -16.47 -18.83 -6.44
CA ASN A 16 -15.75 -19.75 -7.31
C ASN A 16 -15.67 -19.21 -8.74
N ASP A 17 -14.83 -19.82 -9.57
CA ASP A 17 -14.58 -19.37 -10.95
C ASP A 17 -15.85 -19.31 -11.79
N TRP A 18 -16.74 -20.29 -11.61
CA TRP A 18 -18.03 -20.33 -12.31
C TRP A 18 -18.98 -19.20 -11.88
N GLN A 19 -19.06 -18.89 -10.58
CA GLN A 19 -19.84 -17.77 -10.06
C GLN A 19 -19.27 -16.43 -10.54
N SER A 20 -17.94 -16.32 -10.63
CA SER A 20 -17.25 -15.13 -11.13
C SER A 20 -17.51 -14.90 -12.63
N ALA A 21 -17.44 -15.96 -13.44
CA ALA A 21 -17.79 -15.90 -14.86
C ALA A 21 -19.28 -15.53 -15.06
N ARG A 22 -20.17 -16.10 -14.25
CA ARG A 22 -21.59 -15.75 -14.24
C ARG A 22 -21.80 -14.28 -13.88
N LEU A 23 -21.10 -13.77 -12.88
CA LEU A 23 -21.15 -12.36 -12.47
C LEU A 23 -20.71 -11.43 -13.60
N ALA A 24 -19.66 -11.78 -14.34
CA ALA A 24 -19.17 -10.97 -15.47
C ALA A 24 -20.25 -10.79 -16.56
N SER A 25 -21.09 -11.81 -16.75
CA SER A 25 -22.20 -11.82 -17.72
C SER A 25 -23.43 -11.02 -17.29
N LEU A 26 -23.59 -10.74 -15.99
CA LEU A 26 -24.75 -10.00 -15.47
C LEU A 26 -24.70 -8.53 -15.86
N ARG A 27 -25.86 -8.03 -16.32
CA ARG A 27 -26.10 -6.62 -16.66
C ARG A 27 -27.18 -6.03 -15.76
N GLY A 28 -27.17 -4.70 -15.61
CA GLY A 28 -28.19 -3.96 -14.88
C GLY A 28 -28.02 -3.96 -13.35
N PRO A 29 -29.06 -3.54 -12.60
CA PRO A 29 -28.98 -3.22 -11.18
C PRO A 29 -28.68 -4.42 -10.28
N ASN A 30 -28.85 -5.64 -10.79
CA ASN A 30 -28.52 -6.86 -10.06
C ASN A 30 -27.02 -7.11 -9.93
N ARG A 31 -26.19 -6.49 -10.79
CA ARG A 31 -24.74 -6.68 -10.80
C ARG A 31 -24.09 -6.18 -9.50
N SER A 32 -24.63 -5.13 -8.88
CA SER A 32 -24.06 -4.55 -7.66
C SER A 32 -24.26 -5.45 -6.44
N ILE A 33 -25.37 -6.20 -6.38
CA ILE A 33 -25.72 -7.04 -5.23
C ILE A 33 -25.35 -8.52 -5.39
N ALA A 34 -25.11 -8.96 -6.62
CA ALA A 34 -24.77 -10.35 -6.94
C ALA A 34 -23.53 -10.90 -6.22
N PRO A 35 -22.43 -10.13 -6.03
CA PRO A 35 -21.26 -10.64 -5.33
C PRO A 35 -21.56 -11.07 -3.89
N MET A 36 -22.32 -10.25 -3.15
CA MET A 36 -22.67 -10.54 -1.77
C MET A 36 -23.68 -11.68 -1.67
N ALA A 37 -24.70 -11.69 -2.53
CA ALA A 37 -25.71 -12.75 -2.53
C ALA A 37 -25.07 -14.13 -2.79
N PHE A 38 -24.26 -14.24 -3.84
CA PHE A 38 -23.61 -15.49 -4.20
C PHE A 38 -22.52 -15.89 -3.19
N GLY A 39 -21.79 -14.92 -2.63
CA GLY A 39 -20.78 -15.16 -1.60
C GLY A 39 -21.36 -15.70 -0.29
N LEU A 40 -22.62 -15.35 0.02
CA LEU A 40 -23.39 -15.90 1.14
C LEU A 40 -24.16 -17.17 0.78
N GLY A 41 -24.04 -17.68 -0.45
CA GLY A 41 -24.74 -18.88 -0.92
C GLY A 41 -26.24 -18.70 -1.11
N MET A 42 -26.73 -17.47 -1.29
CA MET A 42 -28.15 -17.17 -1.46
C MET A 42 -28.47 -16.54 -2.83
N THR A 43 -29.76 -16.49 -3.15
CA THR A 43 -30.25 -15.86 -4.38
C THR A 43 -30.36 -14.34 -4.23
N LEU A 44 -30.38 -13.62 -5.35
CA LEU A 44 -30.64 -12.17 -5.38
C LEU A 44 -31.97 -11.78 -4.73
N ARG A 45 -32.99 -12.64 -4.86
CA ARG A 45 -34.30 -12.43 -4.26
C ARG A 45 -34.23 -12.50 -2.73
N GLN A 46 -33.54 -13.49 -2.19
CA GLN A 46 -33.31 -13.62 -0.75
C GLN A 46 -32.48 -12.45 -0.21
N PHE A 47 -31.43 -12.04 -0.94
CA PHE A 47 -30.60 -10.91 -0.54
C PHE A 47 -31.41 -9.60 -0.42
N ARG A 48 -32.38 -9.36 -1.31
CA ARG A 48 -33.26 -8.19 -1.25
C ARG A 48 -34.23 -8.19 -0.07
N GLN A 49 -34.47 -9.35 0.55
CA GLN A 49 -35.32 -9.47 1.74
C GLN A 49 -34.56 -9.20 3.04
N LEU A 50 -33.23 -9.12 2.99
CA LEU A 50 -32.41 -8.74 4.14
C LEU A 50 -32.71 -7.30 4.56
N THR A 51 -32.62 -7.04 5.85
CA THR A 51 -32.72 -5.68 6.37
C THR A 51 -31.57 -4.81 5.83
N PRO A 52 -31.72 -3.47 5.79
CA PRO A 52 -30.63 -2.59 5.37
C PRO A 52 -29.32 -2.82 6.13
N ASP A 53 -29.40 -3.10 7.43
CA ASP A 53 -28.23 -3.37 8.27
C ASP A 53 -27.54 -4.69 7.89
N GLN A 54 -28.32 -5.74 7.61
CA GLN A 54 -27.80 -7.01 7.12
C GLN A 54 -27.14 -6.88 5.74
N GLN A 55 -27.74 -6.09 4.83
CA GLN A 55 -27.16 -5.82 3.52
C GLN A 55 -25.84 -5.04 3.65
N LYS A 56 -25.77 -4.07 4.57
CA LYS A 56 -24.55 -3.31 4.87
C LYS A 56 -23.46 -4.22 5.46
N ALA A 57 -23.81 -5.07 6.42
CA ALA A 57 -22.87 -6.02 7.01
C ALA A 57 -22.30 -7.01 5.98
N ALA A 58 -23.15 -7.48 5.05
CA ALA A 58 -22.70 -8.31 3.93
C ALA A 58 -21.75 -7.55 2.98
N TRP A 59 -22.00 -6.27 2.73
CA TRP A 59 -21.12 -5.39 1.95
C TRP A 59 -19.75 -5.24 2.61
N ASP A 60 -19.72 -4.95 3.91
CA ASP A 60 -18.48 -4.78 4.68
C ASP A 60 -17.68 -6.08 4.73
N ALA A 61 -18.35 -7.22 4.92
CA ALA A 61 -17.71 -8.53 4.87
C ALA A 61 -17.11 -8.82 3.49
N HIS A 62 -17.85 -8.56 2.41
CA HIS A 62 -17.33 -8.74 1.05
C HIS A 62 -16.11 -7.86 0.77
N ASN A 63 -16.14 -6.59 1.18
CA ASN A 63 -15.00 -5.68 1.06
C ASN A 63 -13.79 -6.18 1.84
N ARG A 64 -13.96 -6.62 3.09
CA ARG A 64 -12.85 -7.18 3.90
C ARG A 64 -12.28 -8.47 3.32
N LEU A 65 -13.12 -9.24 2.64
CA LEU A 65 -12.74 -10.50 2.03
C LEU A 65 -11.95 -10.29 0.73
N THR A 66 -12.37 -9.33 -0.09
CA THR A 66 -11.77 -9.04 -1.41
C THR A 66 -10.74 -7.92 -1.40
N ALA A 67 -10.63 -7.18 -0.30
CA ALA A 67 -9.60 -6.18 -0.12
C ALA A 67 -8.22 -6.82 -0.36
N PRO A 68 -7.34 -6.16 -1.14
CA PRO A 68 -5.96 -6.60 -1.22
C PRO A 68 -5.40 -6.66 0.20
N PRO A 69 -4.46 -7.58 0.49
CA PRO A 69 -3.72 -7.51 1.74
C PRO A 69 -3.20 -6.08 1.87
N ALA A 70 -3.33 -5.51 3.07
CA ALA A 70 -2.79 -4.18 3.34
C ALA A 70 -1.38 -4.14 2.73
N PRO A 71 -1.06 -3.13 1.90
CA PRO A 71 0.26 -3.08 1.30
C PRO A 71 1.25 -3.28 2.45
N GLU A 72 2.11 -4.29 2.34
CA GLU A 72 3.25 -4.40 3.23
C GLU A 72 3.82 -3.00 3.31
N ARG A 73 3.92 -2.46 4.53
CA ARG A 73 4.38 -1.12 4.78
C ARG A 73 5.81 -1.05 4.25
N ARG A 74 5.96 -0.79 2.94
CA ARG A 74 7.24 -0.42 2.33
C ARG A 74 7.66 0.76 3.14
N GLU A 75 8.78 0.64 3.81
CA GLU A 75 9.35 1.76 4.54
C GLU A 75 9.43 2.92 3.54
N GLU A 76 8.59 3.93 3.75
CA GLU A 76 8.59 5.13 2.92
C GLU A 76 10.04 5.60 2.86
N PRO A 77 10.62 5.85 1.66
CA PRO A 77 12.00 6.30 1.56
C PRO A 77 12.14 7.49 2.49
N ALA A 78 13.20 7.46 3.31
CA ALA A 78 13.27 8.29 4.50
C ALA A 78 12.88 9.75 4.17
N SER A 79 11.76 10.22 4.74
CA SER A 79 11.04 11.48 4.38
C SER A 79 11.91 12.74 4.23
N TRP A 80 13.13 12.72 4.74
CA TRP A 80 14.12 13.78 4.60
C TRP A 80 14.92 13.76 3.29
N LEU A 81 14.82 12.70 2.48
CA LEU A 81 15.43 12.57 1.16
C LEU A 81 14.60 13.28 0.08
N PRO A 82 15.24 13.83 -0.95
CA PRO A 82 14.55 14.58 -2.00
C PRO A 82 13.78 13.64 -2.92
N ARG A 83 12.66 14.14 -3.46
CA ARG A 83 11.89 13.43 -4.49
C ARG A 83 12.69 13.35 -5.80
N PRO A 84 12.37 12.38 -6.68
CA PRO A 84 12.97 12.34 -8.01
C PRO A 84 12.80 13.67 -8.76
N ARG A 85 13.91 14.21 -9.29
CA ARG A 85 14.00 15.50 -10.01
C ARG A 85 13.71 16.76 -9.17
N GLU A 86 13.59 16.64 -7.85
CA GLU A 86 13.48 17.80 -6.97
C GLU A 86 14.78 18.61 -6.96
N ARG A 87 14.66 19.94 -7.07
CA ARG A 87 15.81 20.85 -6.93
C ARG A 87 16.11 21.04 -5.43
N VAL A 88 17.33 20.73 -5.03
CA VAL A 88 17.74 20.75 -3.62
C VAL A 88 18.69 21.92 -3.37
N SER A 89 18.30 22.86 -2.49
CA SER A 89 19.14 23.99 -2.07
C SER A 89 20.40 23.52 -1.36
N GLU A 90 21.48 24.30 -1.40
CA GLU A 90 22.76 23.94 -0.81
C GLU A 90 22.67 23.58 0.68
N GLU A 91 21.94 24.37 1.47
CA GLU A 91 21.70 24.08 2.89
C GLU A 91 21.00 22.73 3.09
N ARG A 92 20.02 22.41 2.23
CA ARG A 92 19.32 21.13 2.27
C ARG A 92 20.25 19.98 1.87
N GLN A 93 21.16 20.19 0.92
CA GLN A 93 22.20 19.21 0.56
C GLN A 93 23.13 18.90 1.73
N ILE A 94 23.54 19.91 2.50
CA ILE A 94 24.36 19.75 3.71
C ILE A 94 23.61 18.92 4.77
N MET A 95 22.34 19.26 5.03
CA MET A 95 21.50 18.51 5.98
C MET A 95 21.37 17.03 5.58
N ILE A 96 21.03 16.78 4.32
CA ILE A 96 20.90 15.41 3.77
C ILE A 96 22.24 14.67 3.87
N GLY A 97 23.35 15.33 3.53
CA GLY A 97 24.69 14.74 3.61
C GLY A 97 25.10 14.33 5.03
N ARG A 98 24.77 15.14 6.05
CA ARG A 98 25.02 14.81 7.46
C ARG A 98 24.23 13.57 7.89
N LYS A 99 22.95 13.50 7.52
CA LYS A 99 22.10 12.32 7.80
C LYS A 99 22.61 11.07 7.09
N LEU A 100 23.03 11.18 5.83
CA LEU A 100 23.64 10.06 5.09
C LEU A 100 24.92 9.55 5.76
N LEU A 101 25.73 10.44 6.34
CA LEU A 101 26.92 10.03 7.11
C LEU A 101 26.55 9.28 8.39
N GLN A 102 25.48 9.69 9.09
CA GLN A 102 24.97 8.98 10.27
C GLN A 102 24.45 7.59 9.91
N VAL A 103 23.63 7.48 8.86
CA VAL A 103 23.14 6.18 8.36
C VAL A 103 24.31 5.29 7.95
N LYS A 104 25.31 5.84 7.23
CA LYS A 104 26.51 5.09 6.84
C LYS A 104 27.28 4.56 8.05
N ALA A 105 27.34 5.30 9.15
CA ALA A 105 28.04 4.89 10.37
C ALA A 105 27.29 3.79 11.15
N GLN A 106 25.97 3.72 11.01
CA GLN A 106 25.12 2.71 11.66
C GLN A 106 25.05 1.39 10.87
N LEU A 107 25.31 1.43 9.57
CA LEU A 107 25.26 0.24 8.72
C LEU A 107 26.59 -0.55 8.76
N PRO A 108 26.53 -1.89 8.71
CA PRO A 108 27.73 -2.71 8.57
C PRO A 108 28.52 -2.37 7.31
N HIS A 109 29.83 -2.66 7.33
CA HIS A 109 30.71 -2.38 6.20
C HIS A 109 30.19 -3.03 4.91
N GLY A 110 30.16 -2.28 3.81
CA GLY A 110 29.64 -2.74 2.52
C GLY A 110 28.13 -2.62 2.31
N HIS A 111 27.32 -2.39 3.37
CA HIS A 111 25.85 -2.34 3.25
C HIS A 111 25.29 -0.99 2.80
N PHE A 112 26.08 0.09 2.89
CA PHE A 112 25.61 1.44 2.55
C PHE A 112 25.30 1.61 1.05
N GLY A 113 26.09 1.01 0.16
CA GLY A 113 25.85 1.07 -1.29
C GLY A 113 24.54 0.39 -1.70
N PRO A 114 24.32 -0.88 -1.32
CA PRO A 114 23.05 -1.57 -1.53
C PRO A 114 21.83 -0.85 -0.92
N TRP A 115 21.99 -0.23 0.25
CA TRP A 115 20.93 0.56 0.88
C TRP A 115 20.55 1.79 0.06
N ILE A 116 21.53 2.49 -0.54
CA ILE A 116 21.23 3.62 -1.44
C ILE A 116 20.36 3.15 -2.61
N ASP A 117 20.74 2.06 -3.26
CA ASP A 117 20.09 1.62 -4.50
C ASP A 117 18.67 1.11 -4.28
N LYS A 118 18.39 0.53 -3.11
CA LYS A 118 17.11 -0.11 -2.80
C LYS A 118 16.15 0.78 -2.00
N GLU A 119 16.67 1.48 -0.99
CA GLU A 119 15.84 2.09 0.06
C GLU A 119 15.83 3.63 0.01
N SER A 120 16.91 4.26 -0.49
CA SER A 120 17.07 5.70 -0.35
C SER A 120 16.30 6.54 -1.39
N GLY A 121 15.91 5.95 -2.52
CA GLY A 121 15.25 6.68 -3.61
C GLY A 121 16.13 7.73 -4.31
N ILE A 122 17.42 7.83 -3.96
CA ILE A 122 18.41 8.71 -4.59
C ILE A 122 19.54 7.91 -5.23
N THR A 123 20.20 8.49 -6.23
CA THR A 123 21.36 7.85 -6.88
C THR A 123 22.61 7.93 -5.99
N ARG A 124 23.52 6.96 -6.14
CA ARG A 124 24.85 6.98 -5.50
C ARG A 124 25.62 8.30 -5.76
N LYS A 125 25.48 8.87 -6.97
CA LYS A 125 26.08 10.17 -7.33
C LYS A 125 25.50 11.32 -6.50
N GLN A 126 24.18 11.35 -6.30
CA GLN A 126 23.54 12.34 -5.43
C GLN A 126 23.98 12.18 -3.98
N ALA A 127 24.02 10.95 -3.46
CA ALA A 127 24.48 10.67 -2.11
C ALA A 127 25.93 11.15 -1.89
N ALA A 128 26.83 10.85 -2.82
CA ALA A 128 28.22 11.31 -2.77
C ALA A 128 28.31 12.84 -2.79
N ARG A 129 27.51 13.52 -3.64
CA ARG A 129 27.47 15.00 -3.69
C ARG A 129 27.02 15.60 -2.36
N PHE A 130 25.93 15.11 -1.78
CA PHE A 130 25.41 15.61 -0.51
C PHE A 130 26.38 15.36 0.64
N MET A 131 26.96 14.16 0.73
CA MET A 131 27.97 13.84 1.74
C MET A 131 29.23 14.68 1.60
N LYS A 132 29.63 15.05 0.36
CA LYS A 132 30.75 15.97 0.12
C LYS A 132 30.42 17.38 0.61
N ALA A 133 29.23 17.90 0.28
CA ALA A 133 28.77 19.21 0.76
C ALA A 133 28.74 19.27 2.30
N ALA A 134 28.32 18.19 2.95
CA ALA A 134 28.30 18.10 4.42
C ALA A 134 29.68 18.07 5.09
N LYS A 135 30.73 17.68 4.35
CA LYS A 135 32.11 17.63 4.84
C LYS A 135 32.89 18.93 4.62
N GLN A 136 32.41 19.81 3.74
CA GLN A 136 33.06 21.10 3.55
C GLN A 136 32.68 22.03 4.72
N PRO A 137 33.64 22.69 5.38
CA PRO A 137 33.32 23.76 6.31
C PRO A 137 32.57 24.84 5.52
N ARG A 138 31.48 25.39 6.07
CA ARG A 138 30.79 26.55 5.49
C ARG A 138 31.86 27.63 5.27
N GLN A 139 32.19 27.92 4.01
CA GLN A 139 32.92 29.14 3.70
C GLN A 139 31.91 30.27 3.90
N SER A 140 31.98 30.92 5.06
CA SER A 140 31.31 32.19 5.31
C SER A 140 31.95 33.23 4.38
N GLY A 141 31.20 33.68 3.38
CA GLY A 141 31.46 34.90 2.63
C GLY A 141 30.49 35.98 3.10
#